data_AF-A0A426V5L9-F1
#
_entry.id   AF-A0A426V5L9-F1
#
_cell.length_a   1.000
_cell.length_b   1.000
_cell.length_c   1.000
_cell.angle_alpha   90.00
_cell.angle_beta   90.00
_cell.angle_gamma   90.00
#
_symmetry.space_group_name_H-M   'P 1'
#
loop_
_entity.id
_entity.type
_entity.pdbx_description
1 polymer ?
#
loop_
_entity_poly.entity_id
_entity_poly.type
_entity_poly.pdbx_seq_one_letter_code
_entity_poly.pdbx_strand_id
1 'polypeptide(L)'
;MSRFGETVPYDATAIRTGWDSLPEPVRATIIKELGGAPAEIRMAGGGFSGGFAARVRSESGAELFVKAAGADRSWALAAYRQEARVNRALPAGVPAPRLEFAADFDDWTVLGFEALPGRAPTLPMSPRDLDLMLDAWAQAAAALTPAPQALLDLGVEARPIDDNLRQFTGVATGRKEPFFVPAALEGRLEELAALEAGIDAAMESDAVMHFDLRPDNMVLGADRAWVCDWNWVQVHSPWFDTACFLIAAHGDGHDADALFWKHPTAAGVTPDELDTALASITGYYLGESAGDLIPDVSPYIRKHQRWSGLAAADWLARRRGWS
;
A
#
# COMPACT_ATOMS: atom_id res chain seq x y z
N MET A 1 10.98 -14.11 16.47
CA MET A 1 9.92 -14.30 15.45
C MET A 1 8.68 -13.60 15.97
N SER A 2 7.92 -12.92 15.11
CA SER A 2 6.65 -12.32 15.53
C SER A 2 5.71 -13.43 16.05
N ARG A 3 4.72 -13.05 16.86
CA ARG A 3 3.69 -14.00 17.33
C ARG A 3 2.81 -14.57 16.21
N PHE A 4 2.87 -13.99 15.02
CA PHE A 4 2.11 -14.41 13.84
C PHE A 4 2.96 -15.21 12.84
N GLY A 5 4.17 -15.61 13.22
CA GLY A 5 5.12 -16.33 12.39
C GLY A 5 6.26 -15.45 11.85
N GLU A 6 6.90 -15.94 10.81
CA GLU A 6 7.98 -15.21 10.13
C GLU A 6 7.38 -14.09 9.25
N THR A 7 7.86 -12.87 9.43
CA THR A 7 7.51 -11.73 8.58
C THR A 7 8.07 -11.91 7.17
N VAL A 8 7.54 -11.15 6.21
CA VAL A 8 8.16 -11.02 4.89
C VAL A 8 9.25 -9.93 4.94
N PRO A 9 10.36 -10.08 4.22
CA PRO A 9 11.39 -9.05 4.16
C PRO A 9 10.92 -7.91 3.27
N TYR A 10 10.32 -6.85 3.83
CA TYR A 10 9.75 -5.73 3.06
C TYR A 10 10.75 -5.03 2.12
N ASP A 11 12.04 -5.16 2.36
CA ASP A 11 13.11 -4.67 1.49
C ASP A 11 13.51 -5.65 0.37
N ALA A 12 12.95 -6.87 0.35
CA ALA A 12 13.37 -7.99 -0.51
C ALA A 12 12.21 -8.93 -0.93
N THR A 13 11.00 -8.41 -1.12
CA THR A 13 9.84 -9.19 -1.59
C THR A 13 9.70 -9.28 -3.12
N ALA A 14 10.26 -8.36 -3.89
CA ALA A 14 9.99 -8.24 -5.32
C ALA A 14 10.81 -9.22 -6.18
N ILE A 15 10.17 -9.75 -7.23
CA ILE A 15 10.84 -10.36 -8.38
C ILE A 15 10.57 -9.45 -9.58
N ARG A 16 11.61 -8.77 -10.09
CA ARG A 16 11.47 -7.70 -11.08
C ARG A 16 12.05 -8.09 -12.42
N THR A 17 11.46 -7.56 -13.49
CA THR A 17 12.09 -7.50 -14.81
C THR A 17 13.47 -6.84 -14.70
N GLY A 18 14.51 -7.46 -15.25
CA GLY A 18 15.86 -6.91 -15.27
C GLY A 18 16.04 -5.86 -16.36
N TRP A 19 17.03 -4.98 -16.20
CA TRP A 19 17.34 -3.93 -17.18
C TRP A 19 17.54 -4.45 -18.61
N ASP A 20 18.28 -5.55 -18.76
CA ASP A 20 18.60 -6.11 -20.08
C ASP A 20 17.38 -6.68 -20.81
N SER A 21 16.31 -6.99 -20.07
CA SER A 21 15.03 -7.46 -20.60
C SER A 21 14.10 -6.32 -21.03
N LEU A 22 14.43 -5.06 -20.73
CA LEU A 22 13.65 -3.92 -21.18
C LEU A 22 13.79 -3.72 -22.70
N PRO A 23 12.70 -3.41 -23.43
CA PRO A 23 12.75 -3.06 -24.84
C PRO A 23 13.68 -1.86 -25.09
N GLU A 24 14.27 -1.82 -26.28
CA GLU A 24 15.19 -0.75 -26.68
C GLU A 24 14.56 0.66 -26.55
N PRO A 25 13.31 0.92 -26.96
CA PRO A 25 12.69 2.24 -26.80
C PRO A 25 12.55 2.68 -25.34
N VAL A 26 12.29 1.73 -24.44
CA VAL A 26 12.19 1.99 -22.99
C VAL A 26 13.56 2.36 -22.44
N ARG A 27 14.61 1.58 -22.75
CA ARG A 27 15.98 1.89 -22.31
C ARG A 27 16.48 3.22 -22.88
N ALA A 28 16.25 3.48 -24.17
CA ALA A 28 16.66 4.71 -24.82
C ALA A 28 16.04 5.95 -24.15
N THR A 29 14.76 5.85 -23.77
CA THR A 29 14.07 6.93 -23.04
C THR A 29 14.68 7.16 -21.67
N ILE A 30 14.92 6.09 -20.90
CA ILE A 30 15.56 6.23 -19.58
C ILE A 30 16.95 6.85 -19.71
N ILE A 31 17.76 6.42 -20.68
CA ILE A 31 19.09 6.96 -20.96
C ILE A 31 19.02 8.46 -21.29
N LYS A 32 18.06 8.84 -22.13
CA LYS A 32 17.87 10.24 -22.54
C LYS A 32 17.50 11.11 -21.34
N GLU A 33 16.49 10.73 -20.57
CA GLU A 33 15.99 11.52 -19.44
C GLU A 33 17.00 11.54 -18.26
N LEU A 34 17.77 10.47 -18.07
CA LEU A 34 18.90 10.44 -17.11
C LEU A 34 20.09 11.31 -17.54
N GLY A 35 20.16 11.70 -18.83
CA GLY A 35 21.26 12.47 -19.40
C GLY A 35 22.51 11.65 -19.77
N GLY A 36 22.38 10.32 -19.88
CA GLY A 36 23.48 9.42 -20.22
C GLY A 36 23.16 7.96 -19.89
N ALA A 37 24.04 7.05 -20.31
CA ALA A 37 23.90 5.64 -19.95
C ALA A 37 24.02 5.46 -18.41
N PRO A 38 23.21 4.59 -17.79
CA PRO A 38 23.37 4.27 -16.38
C PRO A 38 24.75 3.65 -16.13
N ALA A 39 25.52 4.26 -15.24
CA ALA A 39 26.75 3.69 -14.68
C ALA A 39 26.42 2.69 -13.56
N GLU A 40 25.28 2.88 -12.88
CA GLU A 40 24.77 1.97 -11.87
C GLU A 40 23.26 1.80 -12.01
N ILE A 41 22.80 0.55 -11.82
CA ILE A 41 21.39 0.18 -11.77
C ILE A 41 21.19 -0.65 -10.53
N ARG A 42 20.46 -0.11 -9.56
CA ARG A 42 20.12 -0.80 -8.32
C ARG A 42 18.62 -1.12 -8.32
N MET A 43 18.30 -2.39 -8.53
CA MET A 43 16.93 -2.89 -8.50
C MET A 43 16.30 -2.65 -7.12
N ALA A 44 15.04 -2.22 -7.10
CA ALA A 44 14.26 -2.13 -5.87
C ALA A 44 13.93 -3.54 -5.37
N GLY A 45 14.27 -3.86 -4.12
CA GLY A 45 13.99 -5.18 -3.56
C GLY A 45 12.59 -5.35 -2.98
N GLY A 46 11.93 -4.26 -2.56
CA GLY A 46 10.59 -4.30 -1.94
C GLY A 46 9.43 -4.21 -2.94
N GLY A 47 8.21 -4.48 -2.47
CA GLY A 47 6.95 -4.44 -3.23
C GLY A 47 6.53 -5.79 -3.84
N PHE A 48 5.27 -5.87 -4.27
CA PHE A 48 4.67 -7.13 -4.75
C PHE A 48 4.44 -7.19 -6.28
N SER A 49 4.59 -6.06 -7.00
CA SER A 49 4.45 -6.01 -8.46
C SER A 49 5.67 -6.58 -9.20
N GLY A 50 5.45 -7.28 -10.32
CA GLY A 50 6.54 -7.82 -11.15
C GLY A 50 7.24 -6.84 -12.11
N GLY A 51 6.76 -5.59 -12.21
CA GLY A 51 7.34 -4.57 -13.10
C GLY A 51 8.80 -4.23 -12.78
N PHE A 52 9.51 -3.70 -13.78
CA PHE A 52 10.82 -3.10 -13.57
C PHE A 52 10.68 -1.94 -12.59
N ALA A 53 11.49 -1.94 -11.54
CA ALA A 53 11.71 -0.75 -10.74
C ALA A 53 13.14 -0.72 -10.21
N ALA A 54 13.84 0.39 -10.44
CA ALA A 54 15.23 0.54 -10.07
C ALA A 54 15.61 2.00 -9.86
N ARG A 55 16.57 2.23 -8.97
CA ARG A 55 17.34 3.47 -8.97
C ARG A 55 18.44 3.36 -10.01
N VAL A 56 18.48 4.32 -10.93
CA VAL A 56 19.50 4.41 -11.98
C VAL A 56 20.35 5.65 -11.75
N ARG A 57 21.66 5.54 -11.96
CA ARG A 57 22.62 6.63 -11.78
C ARG A 57 23.56 6.72 -12.96
N SER A 58 23.76 7.91 -13.52
CA SER A 58 24.73 8.15 -14.61
C SER A 58 26.15 8.42 -14.09
N GLU A 59 27.13 8.43 -15.00
CA GLU A 59 28.52 8.80 -14.67
C GLU A 59 28.66 10.24 -14.14
N SER A 60 27.77 11.15 -14.54
CA SER A 60 27.75 12.53 -14.06
C SER A 60 27.19 12.66 -12.64
N GLY A 61 26.59 11.60 -12.11
CA GLY A 61 25.94 11.58 -10.80
C GLY A 61 24.46 11.94 -10.80
N ALA A 62 23.84 12.19 -11.96
CA ALA A 62 22.38 12.33 -12.05
C ALA A 62 21.70 10.98 -11.72
N GLU A 63 20.57 11.04 -11.01
CA GLU A 63 19.85 9.85 -10.52
C GLU A 63 18.35 9.96 -10.74
N LEU A 64 17.72 8.82 -11.05
CA LEU A 64 16.28 8.68 -11.16
C LEU A 64 15.83 7.38 -10.50
N PHE A 65 14.63 7.36 -9.93
CA PHE A 65 13.92 6.12 -9.64
C PHE A 65 12.95 5.83 -10.77
N VAL A 66 13.16 4.72 -11.47
CA VAL A 66 12.42 4.39 -12.69
C VAL A 66 11.52 3.19 -12.44
N LYS A 67 10.27 3.26 -12.92
CA LYS A 67 9.32 2.14 -13.00
C LYS A 67 8.94 1.88 -14.45
N ALA A 68 8.87 0.63 -14.89
CA ALA A 68 8.41 0.29 -16.24
C ALA A 68 7.70 -1.07 -16.29
N ALA A 69 6.65 -1.18 -17.11
CA ALA A 69 5.90 -2.41 -17.32
C ALA A 69 5.33 -2.48 -18.75
N GLY A 70 5.23 -3.68 -19.31
CA GLY A 70 4.61 -4.00 -20.60
C GLY A 70 3.28 -4.74 -20.46
N ALA A 71 2.65 -5.11 -21.58
CA ALA A 71 1.35 -5.81 -21.56
C ALA A 71 1.41 -7.21 -20.93
N ASP A 72 2.57 -7.85 -20.93
CA ASP A 72 2.82 -9.12 -20.23
C ASP A 72 2.76 -8.97 -18.69
N ARG A 73 2.70 -7.74 -18.19
CA ARG A 73 2.50 -7.37 -16.78
C ARG A 73 1.33 -6.40 -16.64
N SER A 74 0.17 -6.78 -17.18
CA SER A 74 -1.02 -5.93 -17.30
C SER A 74 -1.44 -5.22 -16.00
N TRP A 75 -1.35 -5.90 -14.85
CA TRP A 75 -1.61 -5.29 -13.54
C TRP A 75 -0.63 -4.16 -13.19
N ALA A 76 0.68 -4.38 -13.36
CA ALA A 76 1.70 -3.36 -13.10
C ALA A 76 1.59 -2.20 -14.11
N LEU A 77 1.30 -2.52 -15.38
CA LEU A 77 1.07 -1.52 -16.42
C LEU A 77 -0.10 -0.59 -16.08
N ALA A 78 -1.23 -1.15 -15.65
CA ALA A 78 -2.39 -0.36 -15.23
C ALA A 78 -2.08 0.50 -14.00
N ALA A 79 -1.41 -0.07 -13.00
CA ALA A 79 -0.98 0.65 -11.80
C ALA A 79 -0.06 1.83 -12.12
N TYR A 80 0.98 1.62 -12.95
CA TYR A 80 1.94 2.67 -13.30
C TYR A 80 1.29 3.79 -14.13
N ARG A 81 0.40 3.46 -15.06
CA ARG A 81 -0.36 4.49 -15.80
C ARG A 81 -1.23 5.33 -14.87
N GLN A 82 -1.87 4.71 -13.88
CA GLN A 82 -2.66 5.44 -12.89
C GLN A 82 -1.78 6.30 -11.98
N GLU A 83 -0.65 5.77 -11.51
CA GLU A 83 0.33 6.52 -10.70
C GLU A 83 0.86 7.75 -11.44
N ALA A 84 1.17 7.62 -12.73
CA ALA A 84 1.64 8.72 -13.57
C ALA A 84 0.66 9.90 -13.61
N ARG A 85 -0.65 9.59 -13.67
CA ARG A 85 -1.73 10.57 -13.68
C ARG A 85 -1.88 11.21 -12.30
N VAL A 86 -1.98 10.39 -11.26
CA VAL A 86 -2.24 10.85 -9.89
C VAL A 86 -1.08 11.67 -9.35
N ASN A 87 0.17 11.22 -9.52
CA ASN A 87 1.34 11.87 -8.93
C ASN A 87 1.47 13.34 -9.34
N ARG A 88 1.17 13.65 -10.61
CA ARG A 88 1.19 15.03 -11.14
C ARG A 88 0.14 15.95 -10.52
N ALA A 89 -0.97 15.40 -10.03
CA ALA A 89 -2.05 16.14 -9.39
C ALA A 89 -1.95 16.17 -7.86
N LEU A 90 -1.00 15.44 -7.27
CA LEU A 90 -0.77 15.49 -5.83
C LEU A 90 -0.35 16.90 -5.40
N PRO A 91 -0.99 17.49 -4.37
CA PRO A 91 -0.56 18.77 -3.82
C PRO A 91 0.93 18.78 -3.43
N ALA A 92 1.59 19.92 -3.54
CA ALA A 92 3.02 20.07 -3.20
C ALA A 92 3.33 19.71 -1.74
N GLY A 93 2.33 19.86 -0.84
CA GLY A 93 2.44 19.50 0.57
C GLY A 93 2.47 18.00 0.86
N VAL A 94 2.06 17.15 -0.08
CA VAL A 94 2.09 15.68 0.10
C VAL A 94 3.56 15.19 0.07
N PRO A 95 4.03 14.44 1.08
CA PRO A 95 5.37 13.88 1.08
C PRO A 95 5.43 12.65 0.16
N ALA A 96 5.48 12.89 -1.15
CA ALA A 96 5.60 11.87 -2.18
C ALA A 96 6.79 12.17 -3.10
N PRO A 97 7.47 11.16 -3.67
CA PRO A 97 8.44 11.39 -4.73
C PRO A 97 7.74 12.02 -5.93
N ARG A 98 8.35 13.06 -6.50
CA ARG A 98 7.81 13.77 -7.66
C ARG A 98 8.20 13.10 -8.96
N LEU A 99 7.19 12.88 -9.81
CA LEU A 99 7.35 12.38 -11.16
C LEU A 99 8.05 13.43 -12.03
N GLU A 100 9.23 13.10 -12.53
CA GLU A 100 10.00 13.94 -13.45
C GLU A 100 9.57 13.72 -14.90
N PHE A 101 9.35 12.46 -15.29
CA PHE A 101 8.85 12.13 -16.62
C PHE A 101 7.94 10.91 -16.62
N ALA A 102 7.08 10.83 -17.62
CA ALA A 102 6.33 9.61 -17.95
C ALA A 102 6.18 9.51 -19.47
N ALA A 103 6.29 8.31 -20.00
CA ALA A 103 6.12 8.03 -21.43
C ALA A 103 5.47 6.66 -21.66
N ASP A 104 4.61 6.58 -22.67
CA ASP A 104 4.03 5.34 -23.17
C ASP A 104 4.68 4.98 -24.52
N PHE A 105 4.96 3.69 -24.72
CA PHE A 105 5.54 3.14 -25.95
C PHE A 105 4.82 1.86 -26.32
N ASP A 106 4.05 1.85 -27.41
CA ASP A 106 3.22 0.71 -27.79
C ASP A 106 2.41 0.15 -26.59
N ASP A 107 2.81 -1.02 -26.08
CA ASP A 107 2.20 -1.71 -24.96
C ASP A 107 2.94 -1.53 -23.61
N TRP A 108 3.92 -0.63 -23.55
CA TRP A 108 4.71 -0.28 -22.36
C TRP A 108 4.40 1.10 -21.81
N THR A 109 4.63 1.26 -20.50
CA THR A 109 4.70 2.56 -19.83
C THR A 109 6.00 2.65 -19.02
N VAL A 110 6.60 3.83 -18.95
CA VAL A 110 7.77 4.14 -18.12
C VAL A 110 7.56 5.43 -17.37
N LEU A 111 7.92 5.40 -16.08
CA LEU A 111 7.87 6.52 -15.16
C LEU A 111 9.27 6.77 -14.62
N GLY A 112 9.68 8.04 -14.53
CA GLY A 112 10.87 8.46 -13.79
C GLY A 112 10.48 9.44 -12.70
N PHE A 113 10.91 9.14 -11.48
CA PHE A 113 10.73 9.96 -10.29
C PHE A 113 12.08 10.49 -9.83
N GLU A 114 12.04 11.58 -9.05
CA GLU A 114 13.20 12.02 -8.28
C GLU A 114 13.75 10.85 -7.45
N ALA A 115 15.07 10.69 -7.44
CA ALA A 115 15.71 9.68 -6.62
C ALA A 115 15.76 10.14 -5.16
N LEU A 116 15.02 9.46 -4.28
CA LEU A 116 14.99 9.81 -2.86
C LEU A 116 16.27 9.37 -2.12
N PRO A 117 16.82 10.22 -1.22
CA PRO A 117 17.98 9.89 -0.38
C PRO A 117 17.53 9.08 0.86
N GLY A 118 16.97 7.89 0.64
CA GLY A 118 16.42 7.07 1.70
C GLY A 118 16.56 5.57 1.47
N ARG A 119 15.96 4.79 2.37
CA ARG A 119 15.93 3.32 2.34
C ARG A 119 14.51 2.81 2.46
N ALA A 120 14.28 1.59 2.00
CA ALA A 120 13.06 0.86 2.31
C ALA A 120 12.99 0.56 3.82
N PRO A 121 11.80 0.62 4.45
CA PRO A 121 11.58 0.13 5.80
C PRO A 121 11.85 -1.37 5.93
N THR A 122 12.21 -1.79 7.13
CA THR A 122 12.41 -3.20 7.50
C THR A 122 11.53 -3.54 8.69
N LEU A 123 11.08 -4.80 8.77
CA LEU A 123 10.43 -5.34 9.95
C LEU A 123 11.46 -6.08 10.84
N PRO A 124 11.43 -5.94 12.17
CA PRO A 124 10.55 -5.05 12.92
C PRO A 124 10.95 -3.57 12.78
N MET A 125 9.96 -2.68 12.76
CA MET A 125 10.17 -1.22 12.67
C MET A 125 10.72 -0.66 13.98
N SER A 126 11.71 0.23 13.87
CA SER A 126 12.13 1.02 15.02
C SER A 126 11.06 2.07 15.39
N PRO A 127 10.91 2.47 16.67
CA PRO A 127 9.96 3.53 17.04
C PRO A 127 10.18 4.83 16.26
N ARG A 128 11.44 5.19 15.98
CA ARG A 128 11.78 6.38 15.18
C ARG A 128 11.27 6.26 13.75
N ASP A 129 11.49 5.13 13.10
CA ASP A 129 11.04 4.93 11.71
C ASP A 129 9.52 4.94 11.62
N LEU A 130 8.85 4.34 12.62
CA LEU A 130 7.40 4.35 12.76
C LEU A 130 6.85 5.78 12.90
N ASP A 131 7.45 6.60 13.77
CA ASP A 131 7.08 8.00 13.94
C ASP A 131 7.24 8.80 12.63
N LEU A 132 8.36 8.63 11.91
CA LEU A 132 8.59 9.31 10.63
C LEU A 132 7.54 8.95 9.55
N MET A 133 7.12 7.69 9.52
CA MET A 133 6.11 7.22 8.57
C MET A 133 4.71 7.73 8.92
N LEU A 134 4.34 7.70 10.20
CA LEU A 134 3.06 8.25 10.68
C LEU A 134 3.00 9.77 10.47
N ASP A 135 4.09 10.51 10.75
CA ASP A 135 4.17 11.94 10.50
C ASP A 135 4.01 12.28 9.01
N ALA A 136 4.64 11.50 8.13
CA ALA A 136 4.48 11.67 6.68
C ALA A 136 3.03 11.39 6.25
N TRP A 137 2.36 10.39 6.82
CA TRP A 137 0.95 10.14 6.52
C TRP A 137 0.03 11.24 7.07
N ALA A 138 0.26 11.73 8.29
CA ALA A 138 -0.49 12.85 8.85
C ALA A 138 -0.39 14.10 7.96
N GLN A 139 0.81 14.40 7.45
CA GLN A 139 1.02 15.50 6.50
C GLN A 139 0.28 15.25 5.17
N ALA A 140 0.33 14.03 4.64
CA ALA A 140 -0.36 13.67 3.40
C ALA A 140 -1.88 13.79 3.55
N ALA A 141 -2.45 13.17 4.59
CA ALA A 141 -3.88 13.18 4.87
C ALA A 141 -4.42 14.60 5.06
N ALA A 142 -3.67 15.48 5.76
CA ALA A 142 -4.04 16.88 5.90
C ALA A 142 -4.06 17.64 4.56
N ALA A 143 -3.12 17.35 3.65
CA ALA A 143 -3.10 17.94 2.31
C ALA A 143 -4.15 17.36 1.35
N LEU A 144 -4.74 16.21 1.72
CA LEU A 144 -5.76 15.48 0.96
C LEU A 144 -7.18 15.64 1.55
N THR A 145 -7.33 16.50 2.55
CA THR A 145 -8.60 16.77 3.25
C THR A 145 -8.90 18.28 3.24
N PRO A 146 -9.97 18.74 2.57
CA PRO A 146 -10.84 17.96 1.69
C PRO A 146 -10.12 17.50 0.42
N ALA A 147 -10.77 16.64 -0.36
CA ALA A 147 -10.26 16.10 -1.62
C ALA A 147 -9.78 17.23 -2.55
N PRO A 148 -8.51 17.23 -2.97
CA PRO A 148 -8.00 18.25 -3.88
C PRO A 148 -8.75 18.25 -5.22
N GLN A 149 -9.18 19.43 -5.67
CA GLN A 149 -9.91 19.58 -6.94
C GLN A 149 -9.16 18.97 -8.13
N ALA A 150 -7.83 19.10 -8.17
CA ALA A 150 -7.02 18.51 -9.23
C ALA A 150 -7.12 16.98 -9.31
N LEU A 151 -7.37 16.28 -8.19
CA LEU A 151 -7.61 14.83 -8.18
C LEU A 151 -9.05 14.52 -8.61
N LEU A 152 -10.03 15.31 -8.18
CA LEU A 152 -11.42 15.18 -8.62
C LEU A 152 -11.54 15.36 -10.15
N ASP A 153 -10.84 16.35 -10.72
CA ASP A 153 -10.82 16.62 -12.16
C ASP A 153 -10.19 15.47 -12.97
N LEU A 154 -9.34 14.64 -12.33
CA LEU A 154 -8.79 13.43 -12.94
C LEU A 154 -9.73 12.21 -12.89
N GLY A 155 -10.87 12.34 -12.21
CA GLY A 155 -11.82 11.25 -11.96
C GLY A 155 -11.50 10.42 -10.71
N VAL A 156 -10.73 10.96 -9.76
CA VAL A 156 -10.64 10.37 -8.42
C VAL A 156 -11.96 10.67 -7.70
N GLU A 157 -12.73 9.63 -7.44
CA GLU A 157 -14.07 9.71 -6.87
C GLU A 157 -14.26 8.63 -5.81
N ALA A 158 -15.36 8.70 -5.06
CA ALA A 158 -15.76 7.65 -4.15
C ALA A 158 -16.27 6.48 -4.98
N ARG A 159 -15.69 5.28 -4.82
CA ARG A 159 -16.18 4.08 -5.49
C ARG A 159 -16.87 3.19 -4.47
N PRO A 160 -17.84 2.35 -4.88
CA PRO A 160 -18.43 1.38 -3.99
C PRO A 160 -17.36 0.48 -3.37
N ILE A 161 -17.42 0.30 -2.06
CA ILE A 161 -16.57 -0.66 -1.36
C ILE A 161 -16.96 -2.06 -1.83
N ASP A 162 -16.02 -2.73 -2.51
CA ASP A 162 -16.26 -4.00 -3.16
C ASP A 162 -16.37 -5.18 -2.18
N ASP A 163 -16.66 -6.36 -2.73
CA ASP A 163 -16.81 -7.59 -1.94
C ASP A 163 -15.48 -8.08 -1.33
N ASN A 164 -14.33 -7.47 -1.64
CA ASN A 164 -13.05 -7.86 -1.05
C ASN A 164 -12.92 -7.41 0.40
N LEU A 165 -13.60 -6.33 0.79
CA LEU A 165 -13.72 -5.88 2.19
C LEU A 165 -14.97 -6.43 2.90
N ARG A 166 -15.66 -7.42 2.29
CA ARG A 166 -16.88 -8.06 2.80
C ARG A 166 -16.80 -9.59 2.78
N GLN A 167 -15.63 -10.13 3.16
CA GLN A 167 -15.36 -11.56 3.04
C GLN A 167 -16.24 -12.36 4.02
N PHE A 168 -16.42 -11.90 5.25
CA PHE A 168 -17.26 -12.59 6.24
C PHE A 168 -18.74 -12.56 5.86
N THR A 169 -19.23 -11.43 5.37
CA THR A 169 -20.58 -11.28 4.81
C THR A 169 -20.78 -12.21 3.62
N GLY A 170 -19.77 -12.30 2.74
CA GLY A 170 -19.77 -13.23 1.61
C GLY A 170 -19.91 -14.69 2.05
N VAL A 171 -19.19 -15.10 3.10
CA VAL A 171 -19.29 -16.45 3.66
C VAL A 171 -20.63 -16.68 4.37
N ALA A 172 -21.09 -15.75 5.21
CA ALA A 172 -22.36 -15.86 5.95
C ALA A 172 -23.57 -15.98 5.00
N THR A 173 -23.50 -15.36 3.83
CA THR A 173 -24.56 -15.41 2.81
C THR A 173 -24.38 -16.51 1.78
N GLY A 174 -23.33 -17.32 1.87
CA GLY A 174 -23.01 -18.39 0.92
C GLY A 174 -22.55 -17.91 -0.45
N ARG A 175 -22.17 -16.63 -0.60
CA ARG A 175 -21.58 -16.08 -1.84
C ARG A 175 -20.09 -16.38 -1.98
N LYS A 176 -19.41 -16.70 -0.87
CA LYS A 176 -17.99 -17.06 -0.83
C LYS A 176 -17.79 -18.34 -0.02
N GLU A 177 -16.76 -19.10 -0.40
CA GLU A 177 -16.35 -20.28 0.36
C GLU A 177 -15.71 -19.89 1.70
N PRO A 178 -15.92 -20.67 2.77
CA PRO A 178 -15.24 -20.46 4.04
C PRO A 178 -13.71 -20.53 3.89
N PHE A 179 -13.01 -19.69 4.65
CA PHE A 179 -11.56 -19.66 4.72
C PHE A 179 -11.08 -19.81 6.16
N PHE A 180 -9.76 -19.97 6.33
CA PHE A 180 -9.15 -20.10 7.65
C PHE A 180 -9.37 -18.84 8.50
N VAL A 181 -9.82 -19.04 9.74
CA VAL A 181 -9.88 -18.00 10.78
C VAL A 181 -9.12 -18.48 12.03
N PRO A 182 -8.45 -17.58 12.78
CA PRO A 182 -7.78 -17.95 14.03
C PRO A 182 -8.79 -18.24 15.15
N ALA A 183 -8.34 -19.00 16.16
CA ALA A 183 -9.17 -19.48 17.27
C ALA A 183 -10.05 -18.40 17.94
N ALA A 184 -9.51 -17.20 18.17
CA ALA A 184 -10.24 -16.09 18.79
C ALA A 184 -11.49 -15.64 17.99
N LEU A 185 -11.52 -15.92 16.68
CA LEU A 185 -12.62 -15.60 15.77
C LEU A 185 -13.53 -16.79 15.45
N GLU A 186 -13.21 -17.99 15.93
CA GLU A 186 -14.03 -19.18 15.70
C GLU A 186 -15.44 -19.01 16.27
N GLY A 187 -16.45 -19.40 15.49
CA GLY A 187 -17.86 -19.27 15.88
C GLY A 187 -18.42 -17.84 15.82
N ARG A 188 -17.67 -16.86 15.32
CA ARG A 188 -18.07 -15.43 15.27
C ARG A 188 -18.45 -14.93 13.88
N LEU A 189 -18.70 -15.82 12.93
CA LEU A 189 -18.97 -15.44 11.53
C LEU A 189 -20.07 -14.38 11.41
N GLU A 190 -21.20 -14.57 12.09
CA GLU A 190 -22.32 -13.61 12.04
C GLU A 190 -21.98 -12.26 12.68
N GLU A 191 -21.18 -12.26 13.77
CA GLU A 191 -20.74 -11.03 14.43
C GLU A 191 -19.75 -10.25 13.52
N LEU A 192 -18.84 -10.96 12.86
CA LEU A 192 -17.91 -10.37 11.90
C LEU A 192 -18.61 -9.83 10.65
N ALA A 193 -19.60 -10.55 10.11
CA ALA A 193 -20.42 -10.09 9.00
C ALA A 193 -21.25 -8.85 9.39
N ALA A 194 -21.76 -8.79 10.62
CA ALA A 194 -22.47 -7.62 11.12
C ALA A 194 -21.54 -6.39 11.25
N LEU A 195 -20.29 -6.58 11.64
CA LEU A 195 -19.28 -5.49 11.66
C LEU A 195 -18.98 -4.99 10.24
N GLU A 196 -18.74 -5.89 9.27
CA GLU A 196 -18.47 -5.54 7.87
C GLU A 196 -19.64 -4.77 7.22
N ALA A 197 -20.88 -4.97 7.69
CA ALA A 197 -22.03 -4.23 7.17
C ALA A 197 -21.91 -2.70 7.36
N GLY A 198 -21.10 -2.24 8.31
CA GLY A 198 -20.83 -0.82 8.56
C GLY A 198 -19.76 -0.20 7.67
N ILE A 199 -19.07 -0.97 6.81
CA ILE A 199 -17.85 -0.50 6.14
C ILE A 199 -18.09 0.71 5.23
N ASP A 200 -19.25 0.79 4.56
CA ASP A 200 -19.58 1.93 3.70
C ASP A 200 -19.63 3.24 4.48
N ALA A 201 -20.29 3.24 5.63
CA ALA A 201 -20.40 4.41 6.50
C ALA A 201 -19.05 4.78 7.12
N ALA A 202 -18.26 3.78 7.54
CA ALA A 202 -16.92 4.00 8.09
C ALA A 202 -15.96 4.64 7.07
N MET A 203 -16.16 4.36 5.78
CA MET A 203 -15.36 4.88 4.68
C MET A 203 -15.84 6.23 4.12
N GLU A 204 -17.02 6.71 4.55
CA GLU A 204 -17.62 7.95 4.05
C GLU A 204 -16.79 9.17 4.48
N SER A 205 -16.32 9.93 3.50
CA SER A 205 -15.54 11.16 3.71
C SER A 205 -15.49 11.97 2.41
N ASP A 206 -15.19 13.26 2.51
CA ASP A 206 -14.87 14.13 1.38
C ASP A 206 -13.35 14.26 1.14
N ALA A 207 -12.53 13.41 1.77
CA ALA A 207 -11.07 13.39 1.64
C ALA A 207 -10.59 12.32 0.64
N VAL A 208 -9.31 12.40 0.23
CA VAL A 208 -8.66 11.36 -0.57
C VAL A 208 -7.79 10.47 0.32
N MET A 209 -8.00 9.16 0.19
CA MET A 209 -7.16 8.14 0.82
C MET A 209 -6.14 7.57 -0.17
N HIS A 210 -5.07 6.96 0.32
CA HIS A 210 -4.09 6.20 -0.45
C HIS A 210 -4.64 4.84 -0.91
N PHE A 211 -5.39 4.17 -0.03
CA PHE A 211 -5.98 2.83 -0.20
C PHE A 211 -4.97 1.70 -0.40
N ASP A 212 -3.72 1.95 -0.02
CA ASP A 212 -2.66 0.92 0.03
C ASP A 212 -1.52 1.34 0.96
N LEU A 213 -1.84 2.05 2.04
CA LEU A 213 -0.80 2.54 2.95
C LEU A 213 -0.21 1.38 3.75
N ARG A 214 1.02 1.00 3.40
CA ARG A 214 1.81 -0.02 4.07
C ARG A 214 3.25 0.45 4.24
N PRO A 215 4.01 -0.05 5.23
CA PRO A 215 5.40 0.34 5.40
C PRO A 215 6.26 0.09 4.15
N ASP A 216 6.03 -0.97 3.39
CA ASP A 216 6.80 -1.26 2.15
C ASP A 216 6.53 -0.27 1.02
N ASN A 217 5.44 0.50 1.09
CA ASN A 217 5.12 1.59 0.16
C ASN A 217 5.69 2.94 0.64
N MET A 218 6.65 2.94 1.56
CA MET A 218 7.29 4.17 2.05
C MET A 218 8.80 4.13 1.89
N VAL A 219 9.42 5.32 1.85
CA VAL A 219 10.88 5.48 1.87
C VAL A 219 11.26 6.31 3.09
N LEU A 220 12.20 5.80 3.88
CA LEU A 220 12.71 6.45 5.08
C LEU A 220 13.97 7.25 4.77
N GLY A 221 13.90 8.56 4.94
CA GLY A 221 15.04 9.47 4.95
C GLY A 221 15.67 9.59 6.34
N ALA A 222 16.54 10.60 6.50
CA ALA A 222 17.18 10.88 7.77
C ALA A 222 16.22 11.51 8.79
N ASP A 223 15.32 12.36 8.33
CA ASP A 223 14.46 13.23 9.14
C ASP A 223 12.98 13.24 8.71
N ARG A 224 12.64 12.53 7.64
CA ARG A 224 11.28 12.39 7.11
C ARG A 224 11.09 11.07 6.39
N ALA A 225 9.84 10.73 6.11
CA ALA A 225 9.49 9.67 5.15
C ALA A 225 8.77 10.24 3.92
N TRP A 226 8.68 9.42 2.89
CA TRP A 226 7.85 9.66 1.70
C TRP A 226 6.93 8.47 1.47
N VAL A 227 5.71 8.75 1.02
CA VAL A 227 4.72 7.76 0.60
C VAL A 227 4.82 7.57 -0.92
N CYS A 228 4.93 6.33 -1.36
CA CYS A 228 5.05 5.90 -2.75
C CYS A 228 3.77 5.18 -3.21
N ASP A 229 3.66 4.86 -4.50
CA ASP A 229 2.64 3.94 -5.04
C ASP A 229 1.19 4.50 -4.94
N TRP A 230 1.02 5.73 -5.42
CA TRP A 230 -0.25 6.49 -5.41
C TRP A 230 -1.28 6.04 -6.47
N ASN A 231 -1.32 4.75 -6.82
CA ASN A 231 -2.15 4.25 -7.91
C ASN A 231 -3.55 3.77 -7.49
N TRP A 232 -3.85 3.68 -6.19
CA TRP A 232 -5.13 3.19 -5.67
C TRP A 232 -6.03 4.26 -5.05
N VAL A 233 -5.66 5.54 -5.19
CA VAL A 233 -6.34 6.66 -4.54
C VAL A 233 -7.84 6.74 -4.88
N GLN A 234 -8.64 7.02 -3.85
CA GLN A 234 -10.09 7.17 -3.94
C GLN A 234 -10.58 8.22 -2.94
N VAL A 235 -11.77 8.78 -3.17
CA VAL A 235 -12.40 9.69 -2.20
C VAL A 235 -13.07 8.86 -1.10
N HIS A 236 -12.40 8.74 0.03
CA HIS A 236 -12.78 7.96 1.21
C HIS A 236 -11.96 8.39 2.42
N SER A 237 -12.30 7.84 3.59
CA SER A 237 -11.69 8.24 4.85
C SER A 237 -10.18 7.88 5.00
N PRO A 238 -9.28 8.87 5.25
CA PRO A 238 -7.85 8.63 5.45
C PRO A 238 -7.49 7.86 6.74
N TRP A 239 -8.41 7.76 7.70
CA TRP A 239 -8.15 6.98 8.92
C TRP A 239 -8.12 5.48 8.63
N PHE A 240 -8.79 5.00 7.58
CA PHE A 240 -8.73 3.60 7.18
C PHE A 240 -7.31 3.20 6.75
N ASP A 241 -6.60 4.05 6.00
CA ASP A 241 -5.19 3.84 5.68
C ASP A 241 -4.30 3.81 6.92
N THR A 242 -4.63 4.60 7.94
CA THR A 242 -3.93 4.57 9.22
C THR A 242 -4.11 3.20 9.90
N ALA A 243 -5.33 2.65 9.89
CA ALA A 243 -5.59 1.30 10.38
C ALA A 243 -4.82 0.24 9.56
N CYS A 244 -4.83 0.32 8.22
CA CYS A 244 -4.07 -0.57 7.34
C CYS A 244 -2.57 -0.58 7.68
N PHE A 245 -1.97 0.60 7.82
CA PHE A 245 -0.55 0.75 8.16
C PHE A 245 -0.23 0.16 9.54
N LEU A 246 -1.09 0.43 10.54
CA LEU A 246 -0.88 0.00 11.92
C LEU A 246 -1.04 -1.51 12.13
N ILE A 247 -1.57 -2.27 11.16
CA ILE A 247 -1.54 -3.74 11.20
C ILE A 247 -0.11 -4.27 11.26
N ALA A 248 0.80 -3.70 10.46
CA ALA A 248 2.20 -4.09 10.50
C ALA A 248 2.85 -3.68 11.83
N ALA A 249 2.50 -2.50 12.37
CA ALA A 249 2.99 -2.06 13.68
C ALA A 249 2.52 -2.98 14.82
N HIS A 250 1.25 -3.39 14.81
CA HIS A 250 0.70 -4.38 15.75
C HIS A 250 1.37 -5.75 15.61
N GLY A 251 1.63 -6.16 14.36
CA GLY A 251 2.35 -7.36 13.99
C GLY A 251 3.77 -7.41 14.57
N ASP A 252 4.46 -6.27 14.55
CA ASP A 252 5.79 -6.05 15.12
C ASP A 252 5.79 -5.91 16.66
N GLY A 253 4.62 -5.76 17.27
CA GLY A 253 4.45 -5.67 18.72
C GLY A 253 4.36 -4.25 19.27
N HIS A 254 4.17 -3.23 18.42
CA HIS A 254 3.83 -1.87 18.86
C HIS A 254 2.38 -1.79 19.32
N ASP A 255 2.07 -0.80 20.17
CA ASP A 255 0.71 -0.53 20.63
C ASP A 255 -0.08 0.24 19.55
N ALA A 256 -0.57 -0.52 18.55
CA ALA A 256 -1.32 0.02 17.43
C ALA A 256 -2.61 0.75 17.87
N ASP A 257 -3.25 0.34 18.96
CA ASP A 257 -4.46 0.99 19.46
C ASP A 257 -4.14 2.40 19.96
N ALA A 258 -3.13 2.53 20.82
CA ALA A 258 -2.68 3.83 21.31
C ALA A 258 -2.16 4.74 20.18
N LEU A 259 -1.44 4.17 19.20
CA LEU A 259 -0.96 4.90 18.03
C LEU A 259 -2.11 5.41 17.17
N PHE A 260 -3.13 4.59 16.93
CA PHE A 260 -4.32 4.98 16.15
C PHE A 260 -5.01 6.18 16.79
N TRP A 261 -5.35 6.10 18.08
CA TRP A 261 -6.07 7.17 18.78
C TRP A 261 -5.26 8.45 18.96
N LYS A 262 -3.93 8.37 18.90
CA LYS A 262 -3.05 9.55 18.89
C LYS A 262 -2.93 10.18 17.50
N HIS A 263 -3.17 9.42 16.43
CA HIS A 263 -2.97 9.89 15.07
C HIS A 263 -4.06 10.91 14.67
N PRO A 264 -3.71 12.04 14.02
CA PRO A 264 -4.69 13.09 13.69
C PRO A 264 -5.87 12.65 12.84
N THR A 265 -5.70 11.63 11.99
CA THR A 265 -6.79 11.11 11.14
C THR A 265 -7.89 10.44 11.95
N ALA A 266 -7.60 9.95 13.16
CA ALA A 266 -8.59 9.29 14.02
C ALA A 266 -9.55 10.28 14.71
N ALA A 267 -9.40 11.60 14.48
CA ALA A 267 -10.29 12.59 15.03
C ALA A 267 -11.74 12.36 14.58
N GLY A 268 -12.64 12.14 15.54
CA GLY A 268 -14.06 11.88 15.28
C GLY A 268 -14.41 10.41 15.02
N VAL A 269 -13.43 9.52 14.93
CA VAL A 269 -13.66 8.08 14.74
C VAL A 269 -14.17 7.45 16.05
N THR A 270 -15.15 6.57 15.93
CA THR A 270 -15.71 5.79 17.03
C THR A 270 -14.98 4.45 17.18
N PRO A 271 -15.00 3.84 18.38
CA PRO A 271 -14.45 2.51 18.57
C PRO A 271 -15.07 1.44 17.66
N ASP A 272 -16.36 1.54 17.37
CA ASP A 272 -17.08 0.59 16.51
C ASP A 272 -16.67 0.71 15.03
N GLU A 273 -16.40 1.93 14.54
CA GLU A 273 -15.88 2.12 13.17
C GLU A 273 -14.50 1.48 13.00
N LEU A 274 -13.61 1.63 13.99
CA LEU A 274 -12.32 0.94 13.97
C LEU A 274 -12.51 -0.59 13.98
N ASP A 275 -13.42 -1.12 14.80
CA ASP A 275 -13.73 -2.55 14.82
C ASP A 275 -14.28 -3.04 13.45
N THR A 276 -15.14 -2.25 12.81
CA THR A 276 -15.64 -2.50 11.45
C THR A 276 -14.50 -2.55 10.43
N ALA A 277 -13.60 -1.56 10.42
CA ALA A 277 -12.46 -1.56 9.51
C ALA A 277 -11.55 -2.76 9.74
N LEU A 278 -11.23 -3.07 11.01
CA LEU A 278 -10.40 -4.23 11.35
C LEU A 278 -11.07 -5.54 10.92
N ALA A 279 -12.38 -5.71 11.09
CA ALA A 279 -13.10 -6.87 10.60
C ALA A 279 -12.98 -7.01 9.07
N SER A 280 -13.24 -5.94 8.32
CA SER A 280 -13.09 -5.91 6.86
C SER A 280 -11.66 -6.22 6.39
N ILE A 281 -10.65 -5.63 7.03
CA ILE A 281 -9.24 -5.85 6.67
C ILE A 281 -8.80 -7.28 7.05
N THR A 282 -9.24 -7.81 8.19
CA THR A 282 -9.01 -9.21 8.58
C THR A 282 -9.61 -10.16 7.54
N GLY A 283 -10.87 -9.94 7.15
CA GLY A 283 -11.56 -10.72 6.14
C GLY A 283 -10.79 -10.71 4.83
N TYR A 284 -10.45 -9.51 4.33
CA TYR A 284 -9.66 -9.32 3.11
C TYR A 284 -8.37 -10.14 3.12
N TYR A 285 -7.53 -9.93 4.13
CA TYR A 285 -6.21 -10.56 4.17
C TYR A 285 -6.29 -12.08 4.35
N LEU A 286 -7.15 -12.58 5.25
CA LEU A 286 -7.27 -14.03 5.48
C LEU A 286 -7.92 -14.74 4.30
N GLY A 287 -8.97 -14.16 3.71
CA GLY A 287 -9.63 -14.68 2.51
C GLY A 287 -8.67 -14.75 1.32
N GLU A 288 -7.94 -13.66 1.06
CA GLU A 288 -6.94 -13.62 -0.03
C GLU A 288 -5.76 -14.56 0.20
N SER A 289 -5.35 -14.78 1.46
CA SER A 289 -4.23 -15.65 1.78
C SER A 289 -4.47 -17.12 1.41
N ALA A 290 -5.72 -17.53 1.21
CA ALA A 290 -6.11 -18.87 0.80
C ALA A 290 -6.10 -19.08 -0.73
N GLY A 291 -5.95 -18.01 -1.50
CA GLY A 291 -5.93 -18.08 -2.97
C GLY A 291 -4.60 -18.57 -3.54
N ASP A 292 -4.65 -19.03 -4.80
CA ASP A 292 -3.46 -19.44 -5.54
C ASP A 292 -2.44 -18.29 -5.69
N LEU A 293 -1.18 -18.66 -5.95
CA LEU A 293 -0.16 -17.68 -6.32
C LEU A 293 -0.59 -16.98 -7.62
N ILE A 294 -0.47 -15.65 -7.62
CA ILE A 294 -0.79 -14.83 -8.78
C ILE A 294 0.44 -14.86 -9.72
N PRO A 295 0.29 -15.27 -10.99
CA PRO A 295 1.39 -15.18 -11.96
C PRO A 295 1.99 -13.77 -11.99
N ASP A 296 3.32 -13.70 -12.10
CA ASP A 296 4.06 -12.44 -12.23
C ASP A 296 3.93 -11.44 -11.07
N VAL A 297 3.46 -11.91 -9.91
CA VAL A 297 3.44 -11.20 -8.64
C VAL A 297 4.46 -11.85 -7.70
N SER A 298 4.93 -11.10 -6.72
CA SER A 298 5.85 -11.60 -5.69
C SER A 298 5.35 -12.90 -5.04
N PRO A 299 6.20 -13.93 -4.87
CA PRO A 299 5.84 -15.18 -4.20
C PRO A 299 5.55 -14.98 -2.71
N TYR A 300 5.91 -13.83 -2.14
CA TYR A 300 5.67 -13.50 -0.75
C TYR A 300 4.26 -12.97 -0.49
N ILE A 301 3.45 -12.70 -1.52
CA ILE A 301 2.15 -12.04 -1.35
C ILE A 301 1.21 -12.81 -0.42
N ARG A 302 1.05 -14.13 -0.59
CA ARG A 302 0.16 -14.94 0.26
C ARG A 302 0.68 -15.06 1.69
N LYS A 303 2.01 -15.10 1.88
CA LYS A 303 2.64 -15.08 3.21
C LYS A 303 2.40 -13.74 3.91
N HIS A 304 2.56 -12.63 3.18
CA HIS A 304 2.26 -11.29 3.67
C HIS A 304 0.79 -11.16 4.08
N GLN A 305 -0.13 -11.53 3.20
CA GLN A 305 -1.57 -11.49 3.48
C GLN A 305 -1.93 -12.34 4.70
N ARG A 306 -1.42 -13.57 4.81
CA ARG A 306 -1.66 -14.41 5.99
C ARG A 306 -1.17 -13.76 7.28
N TRP A 307 0.06 -13.23 7.27
CA TRP A 307 0.66 -12.58 8.44
C TRP A 307 -0.12 -11.33 8.86
N SER A 308 -0.46 -10.46 7.90
CA SER A 308 -1.22 -9.23 8.14
C SER A 308 -2.65 -9.53 8.60
N GLY A 309 -3.30 -10.56 8.03
CA GLY A 309 -4.64 -11.00 8.44
C GLY A 309 -4.67 -11.53 9.87
N LEU A 310 -3.65 -12.28 10.28
CA LEU A 310 -3.49 -12.73 11.67
C LEU A 310 -3.25 -11.58 12.63
N ALA A 311 -2.44 -10.58 12.25
CA ALA A 311 -2.21 -9.39 13.05
C ALA A 311 -3.49 -8.55 13.21
N ALA A 312 -4.22 -8.30 12.12
CA ALA A 312 -5.50 -7.59 12.15
C ALA A 312 -6.54 -8.32 13.01
N ALA A 313 -6.65 -9.66 12.86
CA ALA A 313 -7.59 -10.47 13.63
C ALA A 313 -7.31 -10.39 15.13
N ASP A 314 -6.04 -10.43 15.52
CA ASP A 314 -5.66 -10.31 16.92
C ASP A 314 -5.90 -8.90 17.47
N TRP A 315 -5.66 -7.85 16.69
CA TRP A 315 -5.98 -6.48 17.12
C TRP A 315 -7.48 -6.33 17.39
N LEU A 316 -8.32 -6.78 16.44
CA LEU A 316 -9.77 -6.80 16.62
C LEU A 316 -10.18 -7.61 17.86
N ALA A 317 -9.66 -8.85 18.00
CA ALA A 317 -9.99 -9.72 19.13
C ALA A 317 -9.66 -9.06 20.48
N ARG A 318 -8.51 -8.39 20.60
CA ARG A 318 -8.12 -7.67 21.82
C ARG A 318 -9.08 -6.53 22.15
N ARG A 319 -9.48 -5.74 21.15
CA ARG A 319 -10.43 -4.63 21.33
C ARG A 319 -11.81 -5.13 21.79
N ARG A 320 -12.23 -6.28 21.26
CA ARG A 320 -13.52 -6.91 21.57
C ARG A 320 -13.50 -7.81 22.80
N GLY A 321 -12.33 -8.04 23.41
CA GLY A 321 -12.18 -8.97 24.54
C GLY A 321 -12.43 -10.44 24.16
N TRP A 322 -12.18 -10.81 22.91
CA TRP A 322 -12.28 -12.19 22.44
C TRP A 322 -11.01 -12.97 22.76
N SER A 323 -11.18 -14.21 23.25
CA SER A 323 -10.12 -15.14 23.65
C SER A 323 -10.08 -16.38 22.77
#